data_AF-A0A0H4PBI2-F1
#
_entry.id   AF-A0A0H4PBI2-F1
#
_cell.length_a   1.000
_cell.length_b   1.000
_cell.length_c   1.000
_cell.angle_alpha   90.00
_cell.angle_beta   90.00
_cell.angle_gamma   90.00
#
_symmetry.space_group_name_H-M   'P 1'
#
loop_
_entity.id
_entity.type
_entity.pdbx_description
1 polymer ?
#
loop_
_entity_poly.entity_id
_entity_poly.type
_entity_poly.pdbx_seq_one_letter_code
_entity_poly.pdbx_strand_id
1 'polypeptide(L)'
;MEADANYFTGNYGDKDTPRDWGQGWFENHDFSQYIRTELNQGRKEDVMFEDFGPGAIVRFWAVYGGIPDEYGGIYRLYIDGNPIPVIEMYHKNMVGGAGLVGKPFSFFAPEKAENDTWRGRNLILPIPYAKSCKITYDGEHKYSHIEGWKGHYYQINYRSYAQGTEVESFNTNTLKTYNRELKEAAKILTHSPERLNVKIQESGIRVKPGKSFKKKIMGSAMIDFFQTRIKAHNMEQALRSTVVSITFDGEETVWCPLGQFFGIGYVSRPHQTYYTKVDASGLMSSYWAMPFEKEAEVKLINYGDQEIILEELALDHRPNEWTDLSMYFHATWNETRSLDTKLRSDYNYVSIVGKGIYVGDNLTLYNSFPDTTGINWWGEGDEKIYVDFEAFPSHFGTGTEDYYCYAYCRPQPFSSPIASQPIGEGNKTPGVTSNNRQRILDGIPFSKGFSFDMEIWHPHRAPMDFSPATFYYAFRGSQDNIEKDISGVSHKVRLHLE
;
A
#
# COMPACT_ATOMS: atom_id res chain seq x y z
N MET A 1 16.82 -0.47 8.24
CA MET A 1 16.20 0.81 7.85
C MET A 1 15.83 0.66 6.38
N GLU A 2 14.65 1.13 6.00
CA GLU A 2 14.14 1.11 4.61
C GLU A 2 13.91 2.57 4.23
N ALA A 3 14.48 3.03 3.12
CA ALA A 3 14.23 4.36 2.56
C ALA A 3 13.78 4.21 1.09
N ASP A 4 13.06 5.18 0.54
CA ASP A 4 12.90 5.31 -0.91
C ASP A 4 14.07 6.11 -1.49
N ALA A 5 14.44 5.76 -2.72
CA ALA A 5 15.58 6.34 -3.42
C ALA A 5 15.28 7.69 -4.12
N ASN A 6 14.17 8.34 -3.77
CA ASN A 6 13.76 9.58 -4.41
C ASN A 6 14.52 10.76 -3.78
N TYR A 7 15.68 11.07 -4.34
CA TYR A 7 16.47 12.23 -3.95
C TYR A 7 15.91 13.49 -4.60
N PHE A 8 15.07 14.24 -3.87
CA PHE A 8 14.64 15.56 -4.30
C PHE A 8 15.75 16.60 -4.13
N THR A 9 15.86 17.48 -5.13
CA THR A 9 16.84 18.58 -5.22
C THR A 9 16.36 19.87 -4.54
N GLY A 10 15.33 19.80 -3.69
CA GLY A 10 15.02 20.89 -2.78
C GLY A 10 16.21 21.13 -1.85
N ASN A 11 16.71 22.36 -1.77
CA ASN A 11 17.64 22.76 -0.71
C ASN A 11 16.89 22.74 0.63
N TYR A 12 16.62 21.55 1.16
CA TYR A 12 16.06 21.37 2.49
C TYR A 12 17.20 21.59 3.48
N GLY A 13 17.35 22.85 3.88
CA GLY A 13 18.31 23.27 4.89
C GLY A 13 18.02 22.57 6.22
N ASP A 14 19.08 22.05 6.83
CA ASP A 14 19.20 21.52 8.20
C ASP A 14 18.15 20.50 8.68
N LYS A 15 18.61 19.28 8.99
CA LYS A 15 17.79 18.13 9.42
C LYS A 15 17.17 18.29 10.82
N ASP A 16 17.18 19.48 11.40
CA ASP A 16 16.81 19.75 12.80
C ASP A 16 15.65 20.76 12.95
N THR A 17 14.98 21.17 11.86
CA THR A 17 13.83 22.08 11.90
C THR A 17 12.46 21.38 12.03
N PRO A 18 11.44 22.01 12.67
CA PRO A 18 10.06 21.51 12.68
C PRO A 18 9.51 21.32 11.25
N ARG A 19 8.49 20.47 11.09
CA ARG A 19 7.83 20.02 9.83
C ARG A 19 7.22 21.15 8.97
N ASP A 20 8.00 22.16 8.60
CA ASP A 20 7.71 23.20 7.62
C ASP A 20 9.00 23.42 6.81
N TRP A 21 9.16 22.60 5.78
CA TRP A 21 10.36 22.55 4.94
C TRP A 21 10.36 23.63 3.84
N GLY A 22 9.41 24.58 3.87
CA GLY A 22 9.41 25.77 3.04
C GLY A 22 9.02 25.56 1.57
N GLN A 23 9.56 26.42 0.70
CA GLN A 23 9.31 26.35 -0.75
C GLN A 23 9.79 25.01 -1.32
N GLY A 24 8.91 24.32 -2.05
CA GLY A 24 9.24 23.05 -2.71
C GLY A 24 8.58 21.81 -2.10
N TRP A 25 8.04 21.89 -0.88
CA TRP A 25 7.48 20.72 -0.17
C TRP A 25 6.27 20.06 -0.88
N PHE A 26 5.54 20.84 -1.67
CA PHE A 26 4.34 20.43 -2.42
C PHE A 26 4.52 20.69 -3.95
N GLU A 27 5.75 20.62 -4.48
CA GLU A 27 6.04 20.79 -5.91
C GLU A 27 5.85 19.48 -6.71
N ASN A 28 5.45 19.57 -8.00
CA ASN A 28 5.09 18.39 -8.83
C ASN A 28 6.19 17.99 -9.82
N HIS A 29 7.44 18.20 -9.44
CA HIS A 29 8.60 17.93 -10.30
C HIS A 29 9.39 16.74 -9.78
N ASP A 30 8.65 15.68 -9.49
CA ASP A 30 9.02 14.42 -8.85
C ASP A 30 9.51 13.33 -9.83
N PHE A 31 9.62 13.67 -11.12
CA PHE A 31 10.14 12.78 -12.15
C PHE A 31 11.62 13.05 -12.46
N SER A 32 12.32 12.00 -12.90
CA SER A 32 13.68 12.06 -13.46
C SER A 32 14.71 12.69 -12.50
N GLN A 33 14.45 12.58 -11.20
CA GLN A 33 15.38 12.90 -10.14
C GLN A 33 16.36 11.75 -10.02
N TYR A 34 17.63 11.97 -10.37
CA TYR A 34 18.69 10.95 -10.26
C TYR A 34 19.76 11.43 -9.29
N ILE A 35 20.41 10.50 -8.59
CA ILE A 35 21.50 10.81 -7.65
C ILE A 35 22.64 11.53 -8.37
N ARG A 36 23.02 11.02 -9.55
CA ARG A 36 24.08 11.56 -10.42
C ARG A 36 24.08 10.88 -11.79
N THR A 37 24.79 11.47 -12.73
CA THR A 37 25.18 10.84 -14.00
C THR A 37 26.60 10.28 -13.89
N GLU A 38 26.83 9.06 -14.39
CA GLU A 38 28.16 8.47 -14.58
C GLU A 38 28.45 8.18 -16.06
N LEU A 39 29.74 8.17 -16.42
CA LEU A 39 30.21 7.69 -17.72
C LEU A 39 30.85 6.31 -17.54
N ASN A 40 30.18 5.27 -18.03
CA ASN A 40 30.59 3.89 -17.87
C ASN A 40 30.87 3.26 -19.24
N GLN A 41 32.15 3.00 -19.53
CA GLN A 41 32.60 2.43 -20.82
C GLN A 41 32.04 3.16 -22.06
N GLY A 42 31.95 4.49 -21.99
CA GLY A 42 31.43 5.33 -23.07
C GLY A 42 29.91 5.50 -23.11
N ARG A 43 29.17 4.90 -22.17
CA ARG A 43 27.72 5.09 -21.99
C ARG A 43 27.44 6.07 -20.85
N LYS A 44 26.42 6.91 -21.01
CA LYS A 44 25.90 7.76 -19.94
C LYS A 44 24.88 6.96 -19.15
N GLU A 45 25.09 6.82 -17.85
CA GLU A 45 24.23 6.05 -16.95
C GLU A 45 23.80 6.95 -15.79
N ASP A 46 22.50 7.17 -15.62
CA ASP A 46 21.94 7.96 -14.54
C ASP A 46 21.63 7.06 -13.35
N VAL A 47 22.29 7.32 -12.21
CA VAL A 47 22.19 6.51 -10.99
C VAL A 47 20.88 6.83 -10.29
N MET A 48 19.97 5.85 -10.26
CA MET A 48 18.65 5.95 -9.65
C MET A 48 18.67 5.57 -8.17
N PHE A 49 19.52 4.60 -7.82
CA PHE A 49 19.64 4.02 -6.49
C PHE A 49 21.08 3.55 -6.26
N GLU A 50 21.56 3.75 -5.04
CA GLU A 50 22.82 3.20 -4.56
C GLU A 50 22.74 2.93 -3.05
N ASP A 51 23.04 1.70 -2.65
CA ASP A 51 23.13 1.28 -1.24
C ASP A 51 24.38 0.43 -0.99
N PHE A 52 24.88 0.47 0.24
CA PHE A 52 26.09 -0.21 0.70
C PHE A 52 25.81 -1.09 1.91
N GLY A 53 26.35 -2.30 1.89
CA GLY A 53 26.12 -3.34 2.88
C GLY A 53 25.22 -4.46 2.37
N PRO A 54 24.91 -5.45 3.22
CA PRO A 54 23.98 -6.52 2.88
C PRO A 54 22.55 -5.99 2.84
N GLY A 55 21.82 -6.31 1.78
CA GLY A 55 20.45 -5.83 1.59
C GLY A 55 19.70 -6.56 0.49
N ALA A 56 18.50 -6.07 0.18
CA ALA A 56 17.71 -6.54 -0.96
C ALA A 56 16.78 -5.45 -1.50
N ILE A 57 16.70 -5.30 -2.82
CA ILE A 57 15.58 -4.59 -3.44
C ILE A 57 14.35 -5.48 -3.29
N VAL A 58 13.23 -4.91 -2.83
CA VAL A 58 12.00 -5.65 -2.55
C VAL A 58 10.79 -5.15 -3.33
N ARG A 59 10.85 -3.91 -3.83
CA ARG A 59 9.91 -3.39 -4.81
C ARG A 59 10.58 -2.39 -5.73
N PHE A 60 10.19 -2.44 -7.00
CA PHE A 60 10.46 -1.42 -7.98
C PHE A 60 9.15 -1.09 -8.70
N TRP A 61 8.68 0.15 -8.57
CA TRP A 61 7.59 0.69 -9.37
C TRP A 61 8.11 1.75 -10.34
N ALA A 62 7.51 1.84 -11.53
CA ALA A 62 7.83 2.89 -12.49
C ALA A 62 6.69 3.20 -13.47
N VAL A 63 6.67 4.43 -13.98
CA VAL A 63 5.87 4.83 -15.14
C VAL A 63 6.62 5.86 -15.99
N TYR A 64 6.18 6.03 -17.24
CA TYR A 64 6.80 6.95 -18.20
C TYR A 64 5.76 7.96 -18.73
N GLY A 65 6.18 9.21 -18.82
CA GLY A 65 5.53 10.32 -19.50
C GLY A 65 5.69 10.23 -21.02
N GLY A 66 4.68 10.70 -21.75
CA GLY A 66 4.74 10.90 -23.21
C GLY A 66 4.18 9.74 -24.06
N ILE A 67 4.64 9.61 -25.32
CA ILE A 67 4.28 8.54 -26.29
C ILE A 67 5.28 7.36 -26.21
N PRO A 68 4.98 6.27 -25.48
CA PRO A 68 6.05 5.44 -24.92
C PRO A 68 6.65 4.35 -25.83
N ASP A 69 6.09 4.12 -27.01
CA ASP A 69 6.69 3.16 -27.98
C ASP A 69 7.91 3.72 -28.72
N GLU A 70 8.19 5.02 -28.58
CA GLU A 70 9.44 5.64 -29.06
C GLU A 70 10.56 5.63 -28.00
N TYR A 71 10.23 5.38 -26.73
CA TYR A 71 11.17 5.61 -25.63
C TYR A 71 11.91 4.33 -25.26
N GLY A 72 13.13 4.25 -25.80
CA GLY A 72 14.17 3.37 -25.30
C GLY A 72 14.54 3.68 -23.86
N GLY A 73 15.28 2.79 -23.23
CA GLY A 73 15.73 2.97 -21.86
C GLY A 73 16.21 1.66 -21.28
N ILE A 74 17.47 1.59 -20.84
CA ILE A 74 18.08 0.37 -20.32
C ILE A 74 18.25 0.54 -18.82
N TYR A 75 17.73 -0.43 -18.05
CA TYR A 75 18.09 -0.58 -16.65
C TYR A 75 19.31 -1.48 -16.54
N ARG A 76 20.25 -1.07 -15.68
CA ARG A 76 21.42 -1.86 -15.30
C ARG A 76 21.52 -1.98 -13.80
N LEU A 77 21.70 -3.20 -13.30
CA LEU A 77 21.88 -3.48 -11.87
C LEU A 77 23.28 -4.04 -11.64
N TYR A 78 24.08 -3.28 -10.90
CA TYR A 78 25.42 -3.65 -10.48
C TYR A 78 25.36 -4.13 -9.04
N ILE A 79 25.83 -5.34 -8.79
CA ILE A 79 25.77 -5.99 -7.48
C ILE A 79 27.19 -6.22 -6.97
N ASP A 80 27.39 -5.92 -5.69
CA ASP A 80 28.63 -6.12 -4.93
C ASP A 80 29.89 -5.50 -5.54
N GLY A 81 29.71 -4.34 -6.19
CA GLY A 81 30.79 -3.60 -6.84
C GLY A 81 31.29 -4.24 -8.14
N ASN A 82 30.59 -5.25 -8.69
CA ASN A 82 30.92 -5.83 -9.98
C ASN A 82 30.73 -4.77 -11.10
N PRO A 83 31.74 -4.48 -11.94
CA PRO A 83 31.62 -3.51 -13.02
C PRO A 83 30.73 -4.00 -14.18
N ILE A 84 30.39 -5.29 -14.23
CA ILE A 84 29.47 -5.87 -15.20
C ILE A 84 28.10 -6.02 -14.52
N PRO A 85 27.02 -5.44 -15.07
CA PRO A 85 25.71 -5.54 -14.46
C PRO A 85 25.17 -6.97 -14.54
N VAL A 86 24.53 -7.44 -13.47
CA VAL A 86 23.89 -8.77 -13.43
C VAL A 86 22.55 -8.78 -14.18
N ILE A 87 21.92 -7.61 -14.32
CA ILE A 87 20.75 -7.36 -15.14
C ILE A 87 21.07 -6.18 -16.05
N GLU A 88 20.95 -6.37 -17.35
CA GLU A 88 20.99 -5.31 -18.36
C GLU A 88 19.90 -5.58 -19.39
N MET A 89 18.83 -4.79 -19.36
CA MET A 89 17.71 -4.95 -20.30
C MET A 89 16.88 -3.67 -20.42
N TYR A 90 16.04 -3.62 -21.46
CA TYR A 90 15.05 -2.56 -21.56
C TYR A 90 14.17 -2.52 -20.31
N HIS A 91 13.98 -1.33 -19.76
CA HIS A 91 13.18 -1.08 -18.56
C HIS A 91 11.80 -1.77 -18.60
N LYS A 92 11.12 -1.70 -19.75
CA LYS A 92 9.78 -2.28 -19.98
C LYS A 92 9.74 -3.81 -19.86
N ASN A 93 10.89 -4.47 -19.99
CA ASN A 93 11.04 -5.91 -19.85
C ASN A 93 11.35 -6.32 -18.40
N MET A 94 11.95 -5.41 -17.62
CA MET A 94 12.32 -5.66 -16.23
C MET A 94 11.16 -5.41 -15.27
N VAL A 95 10.49 -4.26 -15.41
CA VAL A 95 9.43 -3.82 -14.48
C VAL A 95 8.10 -3.80 -15.22
N GLY A 96 7.12 -4.53 -14.68
CA GLY A 96 5.80 -4.76 -15.27
C GLY A 96 5.76 -5.79 -16.41
N GLY A 97 6.83 -5.88 -17.22
CA GLY A 97 6.98 -6.86 -18.29
C GLY A 97 7.45 -8.25 -17.82
N ALA A 98 7.49 -9.21 -18.75
CA ALA A 98 7.84 -10.61 -18.46
C ALA A 98 9.28 -10.99 -18.87
N GLY A 99 10.17 -10.01 -19.09
CA GLY A 99 11.53 -10.27 -19.58
C GLY A 99 12.47 -10.78 -18.49
N LEU A 100 12.42 -10.21 -17.28
CA LEU A 100 13.14 -10.73 -16.12
C LEU A 100 12.37 -11.88 -15.45
N VAL A 101 11.14 -11.61 -15.04
CA VAL A 101 10.22 -12.58 -14.42
C VAL A 101 8.78 -12.23 -14.81
N GLY A 102 7.88 -13.21 -14.85
CA GLY A 102 6.46 -12.98 -15.12
C GLY A 102 5.63 -12.71 -13.86
N LYS A 103 4.30 -12.71 -14.03
CA LYS A 103 3.35 -12.67 -12.91
C LYS A 103 3.57 -13.84 -11.94
N PRO A 104 3.32 -13.66 -10.63
CA PRO A 104 2.84 -12.43 -10.00
C PRO A 104 3.95 -11.43 -9.62
N PHE A 105 5.22 -11.74 -9.92
CA PHE A 105 6.35 -10.93 -9.47
C PHE A 105 6.57 -9.67 -10.30
N SER A 106 6.17 -9.67 -11.56
CA SER A 106 6.21 -8.49 -12.43
C SER A 106 4.85 -8.32 -13.12
N PHE A 107 4.23 -7.15 -12.97
CA PHE A 107 2.87 -6.91 -13.45
C PHE A 107 2.55 -5.43 -13.69
N PHE A 108 1.49 -5.20 -14.46
CA PHE A 108 0.89 -3.89 -14.68
C PHE A 108 -0.33 -3.68 -13.78
N ALA A 109 -0.52 -2.46 -13.30
CA ALA A 109 -1.74 -2.03 -12.60
C ALA A 109 -2.29 -0.73 -13.23
N PRO A 110 -3.53 -0.73 -13.77
CA PRO A 110 -4.35 -1.91 -14.07
C PRO A 110 -3.69 -2.80 -15.13
N GLU A 111 -4.16 -4.03 -15.33
CA GLU A 111 -3.62 -4.92 -16.36
C GLU A 111 -3.89 -4.39 -17.78
N LYS A 112 -5.02 -3.74 -17.99
CA LYS A 112 -5.41 -3.15 -19.28
C LYS A 112 -5.87 -1.71 -19.04
N ALA A 113 -5.49 -0.83 -19.97
CA ALA A 113 -5.98 0.53 -20.03
C ALA A 113 -6.26 0.89 -21.50
N GLU A 114 -6.94 2.02 -21.75
CA GLU A 114 -7.12 2.53 -23.11
C GLU A 114 -5.77 2.84 -23.77
N ASN A 115 -4.83 3.33 -22.97
CA ASN A 115 -3.45 3.48 -23.32
C ASN A 115 -2.60 2.62 -22.38
N ASP A 116 -2.02 1.56 -22.93
CA ASP A 116 -1.22 0.56 -22.20
C ASP A 116 0.06 1.13 -21.58
N THR A 117 0.36 2.40 -21.85
CA THR A 117 1.53 3.09 -21.33
C THR A 117 1.24 3.95 -20.10
N TRP A 118 -0.04 4.13 -19.76
CA TRP A 118 -0.50 4.80 -18.53
C TRP A 118 -0.80 3.82 -17.39
N ARG A 119 -0.09 2.68 -17.37
CA ARG A 119 -0.23 1.66 -16.34
C ARG A 119 0.99 1.71 -15.44
N GLY A 120 0.79 1.65 -14.12
CA GLY A 120 1.88 1.46 -13.18
C GLY A 120 2.56 0.13 -13.45
N ARG A 121 3.89 0.14 -13.55
CA ARG A 121 4.70 -1.07 -13.76
C ARG A 121 5.29 -1.46 -12.42
N ASN A 122 5.15 -2.72 -12.05
CA ASN A 122 5.57 -3.21 -10.75
C ASN A 122 6.51 -4.41 -10.90
N LEU A 123 7.51 -4.48 -10.03
CA LEU A 123 8.37 -5.63 -9.79
C LEU A 123 8.50 -5.83 -8.28
N ILE A 124 8.06 -6.99 -7.79
CA ILE A 124 8.14 -7.43 -6.38
C ILE A 124 9.05 -8.65 -6.22
N LEU A 125 9.89 -8.93 -7.22
CA LEU A 125 10.93 -9.93 -7.15
C LEU A 125 12.07 -9.43 -6.25
N PRO A 126 12.45 -10.16 -5.19
CA PRO A 126 13.58 -9.76 -4.37
C PRO A 126 14.90 -9.86 -5.14
N ILE A 127 15.72 -8.82 -5.07
CA ILE A 127 17.07 -8.78 -5.65
C ILE A 127 18.06 -8.56 -4.50
N PRO A 128 18.53 -9.64 -3.84
CA PRO A 128 19.47 -9.56 -2.72
C PRO A 128 20.90 -9.21 -3.17
N TYR A 129 21.66 -8.58 -2.28
CA TYR A 129 23.07 -8.22 -2.45
C TYR A 129 23.80 -8.30 -1.11
N ALA A 130 25.05 -8.75 -1.12
CA ALA A 130 25.84 -8.95 0.09
C ALA A 130 26.66 -7.72 0.51
N LYS A 131 27.05 -6.89 -0.46
CA LYS A 131 27.99 -5.79 -0.26
C LYS A 131 27.49 -4.46 -0.78
N SER A 132 26.81 -4.43 -1.93
CA SER A 132 26.23 -3.20 -2.48
C SER A 132 25.29 -3.47 -3.64
N CYS A 133 24.42 -2.51 -3.92
CA CYS A 133 23.59 -2.50 -5.12
C CYS A 133 23.57 -1.09 -5.71
N LYS A 134 23.76 -0.99 -7.02
CA LYS A 134 23.58 0.25 -7.78
C LYS A 134 22.66 -0.03 -8.97
N ILE A 135 21.62 0.79 -9.11
CA ILE A 135 20.67 0.72 -10.24
C ILE A 135 20.85 1.98 -11.08
N THR A 136 21.05 1.82 -12.38
CA THR A 136 21.18 2.93 -13.31
C THR A 136 20.18 2.83 -14.45
N TYR A 137 19.80 3.99 -14.98
CA TYR A 137 18.99 4.14 -16.18
C TYR A 137 19.78 4.85 -17.29
N ASP A 138 19.65 4.34 -18.51
CA ASP A 138 20.24 4.91 -19.72
C ASP A 138 19.13 5.08 -20.76
N GLY A 139 18.59 6.29 -20.87
CA GLY A 139 17.46 6.63 -21.75
C GLY A 139 17.26 8.14 -21.95
N GLU A 140 16.31 8.54 -22.79
CA GLU A 140 15.97 9.95 -23.02
C GLU A 140 15.04 10.49 -21.92
N HIS A 141 15.50 11.47 -21.13
CA HIS A 141 14.72 12.06 -20.03
C HIS A 141 15.06 13.55 -19.77
N LYS A 142 15.59 14.27 -20.75
CA LYS A 142 16.10 15.64 -20.51
C LYS A 142 14.99 16.71 -20.63
N TYR A 143 14.58 17.24 -19.48
CA TYR A 143 14.13 18.61 -19.19
C TYR A 143 13.74 19.47 -20.41
N SER A 144 12.52 19.27 -20.93
CA SER A 144 11.94 20.12 -21.95
C SER A 144 10.47 20.37 -21.61
N HIS A 145 10.19 21.53 -20.99
CA HIS A 145 8.83 22.04 -20.74
C HIS A 145 8.13 22.54 -22.02
N ILE A 146 8.24 21.82 -23.15
CA ILE A 146 7.52 22.11 -24.38
C ILE A 146 7.11 20.79 -25.04
N GLU A 147 5.85 20.75 -25.49
CA GLU A 147 5.11 19.66 -26.16
C GLU A 147 5.85 18.31 -26.34
N GLY A 148 5.39 17.29 -25.60
CA GLY A 148 5.95 15.93 -25.65
C GLY A 148 6.61 15.46 -24.35
N TRP A 149 6.11 15.90 -23.19
CA TRP A 149 6.60 15.59 -21.84
C TRP A 149 7.10 14.13 -21.66
N LYS A 150 8.41 13.96 -21.42
CA LYS A 150 9.09 12.65 -21.26
C LYS A 150 9.59 12.45 -19.81
N GLY A 151 8.67 12.36 -18.86
CA GLY A 151 9.01 12.10 -17.45
C GLY A 151 9.32 10.62 -17.19
N HIS A 152 10.35 10.32 -16.43
CA HIS A 152 10.58 8.99 -15.86
C HIS A 152 10.30 9.01 -14.35
N TYR A 153 9.27 8.28 -13.94
CA TYR A 153 8.83 8.17 -12.55
C TYR A 153 9.21 6.82 -12.01
N TYR A 154 9.69 6.79 -10.76
CA TYR A 154 10.05 5.54 -10.14
C TYR A 154 10.00 5.60 -8.62
N GLN A 155 9.87 4.42 -8.02
CA GLN A 155 10.03 4.17 -6.59
C GLN A 155 10.81 2.87 -6.43
N ILE A 156 11.84 2.86 -5.58
CA ILE A 156 12.68 1.69 -5.31
C ILE A 156 12.73 1.48 -3.81
N ASN A 157 11.95 0.51 -3.32
CA ASN A 157 11.98 0.11 -1.92
C ASN A 157 13.00 -1.02 -1.73
N TYR A 158 13.80 -0.90 -0.68
CA TYR A 158 14.85 -1.85 -0.33
C TYR A 158 14.91 -2.09 1.17
N ARG A 159 15.51 -3.22 1.55
CA ARG A 159 15.86 -3.54 2.94
C ARG A 159 17.35 -3.50 3.11
N SER A 160 17.84 -2.73 4.08
CA SER A 160 19.21 -2.88 4.59
C SER A 160 19.24 -3.82 5.80
N TYR A 161 20.15 -4.78 5.76
CA TYR A 161 20.42 -5.69 6.87
C TYR A 161 21.59 -5.18 7.71
N ALA A 162 21.73 -5.74 8.93
CA ALA A 162 22.83 -5.40 9.80
C ALA A 162 24.17 -5.78 9.14
N GLN A 163 25.22 -5.01 9.40
CA GLN A 163 26.55 -5.33 8.90
C GLN A 163 26.97 -6.74 9.36
N GLY A 164 27.50 -7.54 8.42
CA GLY A 164 27.89 -8.93 8.68
C GLY A 164 26.76 -9.95 8.49
N THR A 165 25.52 -9.54 8.19
CA THR A 165 24.48 -10.47 7.74
C THR A 165 24.94 -11.19 6.46
N GLU A 166 24.94 -12.53 6.48
CA GLU A 166 25.22 -13.34 5.31
C GLU A 166 24.03 -13.29 4.34
N VAL A 167 24.29 -12.81 3.13
CA VAL A 167 23.30 -12.72 2.05
C VAL A 167 23.89 -13.34 0.79
N GLU A 168 23.12 -14.19 0.11
CA GLU A 168 23.48 -14.66 -1.22
C GLU A 168 23.04 -13.62 -2.26
N SER A 169 24.01 -13.07 -2.99
CA SER A 169 23.77 -12.04 -4.00
C SER A 169 23.07 -12.59 -5.25
N PHE A 170 22.15 -11.79 -5.77
CA PHE A 170 21.49 -12.05 -7.04
C PHE A 170 22.52 -12.08 -8.18
N ASN A 171 22.39 -13.08 -9.06
CA ASN A 171 23.23 -13.27 -10.23
C ASN A 171 22.41 -13.80 -11.42
N THR A 172 23.06 -13.96 -12.57
CA THR A 172 22.41 -14.36 -13.82
C THR A 172 21.77 -15.76 -13.79
N ASN A 173 22.17 -16.63 -12.85
CA ASN A 173 21.58 -17.95 -12.67
C ASN A 173 20.50 -18.01 -11.57
N THR A 174 20.32 -16.97 -10.75
CA THR A 174 19.43 -16.99 -9.57
C THR A 174 18.02 -17.47 -9.92
N LEU A 175 17.41 -16.94 -10.99
CA LEU A 175 16.05 -17.33 -11.38
C LEU A 175 15.93 -18.79 -11.85
N LYS A 176 17.01 -19.34 -12.41
CA LYS A 176 17.07 -20.75 -12.81
C LYS A 176 17.27 -21.65 -11.59
N THR A 177 18.18 -21.27 -10.69
CA THR A 177 18.47 -22.00 -9.46
C THR A 177 17.22 -22.11 -8.57
N TYR A 178 16.51 -20.99 -8.39
CA TYR A 178 15.36 -20.90 -7.47
C TYR A 178 14.00 -21.00 -8.17
N ASN A 179 13.94 -21.64 -9.36
CA ASN A 179 12.70 -21.71 -10.14
C ASN A 179 11.54 -22.39 -9.40
N ARG A 180 11.84 -23.40 -8.57
CA ARG A 180 10.84 -24.13 -7.79
C ARG A 180 10.27 -23.24 -6.69
N GLU A 181 11.14 -22.56 -5.94
CA GLU A 181 10.80 -21.66 -4.86
C GLU A 181 9.96 -20.48 -5.38
N LEU A 182 10.32 -19.94 -6.54
CA LEU A 182 9.54 -18.89 -7.22
C LEU A 182 8.13 -19.38 -7.60
N LYS A 183 7.98 -20.63 -8.07
CA LYS A 183 6.66 -21.21 -8.40
C LYS A 183 5.80 -21.41 -7.16
N GLU A 184 6.37 -21.89 -6.06
CA GLU A 184 5.65 -22.04 -4.80
C GLU A 184 5.25 -20.69 -4.21
N ALA A 185 6.17 -19.71 -4.20
CA ALA A 185 5.85 -18.35 -3.79
C ALA A 185 4.77 -17.72 -4.68
N ALA A 186 4.83 -17.92 -6.00
CA ALA A 186 3.79 -17.44 -6.90
C ALA A 186 2.41 -18.04 -6.58
N LYS A 187 2.36 -19.34 -6.27
CA LYS A 187 1.12 -20.01 -5.85
C LYS A 187 0.58 -19.41 -4.55
N ILE A 188 1.43 -19.25 -3.54
CA ILE A 188 1.08 -18.65 -2.24
C ILE A 188 0.56 -17.22 -2.40
N LEU A 189 1.22 -16.40 -3.22
CA LEU A 189 0.85 -15.00 -3.43
C LEU A 189 -0.48 -14.81 -4.19
N THR A 190 -0.87 -15.78 -5.02
CA THR A 190 -2.05 -15.68 -5.90
C THR A 190 -3.24 -16.50 -5.44
N HIS A 191 -3.05 -17.44 -4.51
CA HIS A 191 -4.12 -18.31 -4.02
C HIS A 191 -4.42 -18.02 -2.57
N SER A 192 -5.64 -17.54 -2.30
CA SER A 192 -6.19 -17.53 -0.95
C SER A 192 -6.48 -18.98 -0.51
N PRO A 193 -5.97 -19.42 0.65
CA PRO A 193 -6.16 -20.79 1.11
C PRO A 193 -7.64 -21.05 1.42
N GLU A 194 -8.16 -22.19 0.95
CA GLU A 194 -9.47 -22.69 1.38
C GLU A 194 -9.40 -23.15 2.83
N ARG A 195 -10.42 -22.82 3.62
CA ARG A 195 -10.56 -23.23 5.02
C ARG A 195 -11.79 -24.11 5.18
N LEU A 196 -11.60 -25.42 5.01
CA LEU A 196 -12.71 -26.39 5.02
C LEU A 196 -13.21 -26.77 6.43
N ASN A 197 -12.39 -26.54 7.47
CA ASN A 197 -12.68 -26.94 8.85
C ASN A 197 -12.52 -25.77 9.84
N VAL A 198 -13.21 -24.67 9.57
CA VAL A 198 -13.15 -23.48 10.43
C VAL A 198 -13.76 -23.77 11.80
N LYS A 199 -13.04 -23.43 12.87
CA LYS A 199 -13.42 -23.74 14.26
C LYS A 199 -14.68 -23.02 14.74
N ILE A 200 -14.91 -21.80 14.26
CA ILE A 200 -16.07 -20.99 14.67
C ILE A 200 -16.84 -20.63 13.40
N GLN A 201 -18.11 -20.99 13.37
CA GLN A 201 -19.02 -20.67 12.28
C GLN A 201 -20.36 -20.23 12.87
N GLU A 202 -20.90 -19.13 12.36
CA GLU A 202 -22.19 -18.58 12.76
C GLU A 202 -22.93 -18.12 11.49
N SER A 203 -24.25 -18.22 11.46
CA SER A 203 -25.07 -17.80 10.32
C SER A 203 -26.46 -17.34 10.75
N GLY A 204 -27.05 -16.43 9.97
CA GLY A 204 -28.38 -15.88 10.24
C GLY A 204 -28.48 -15.00 11.49
N ILE A 205 -27.35 -14.51 12.03
CA ILE A 205 -27.34 -13.68 13.23
C ILE A 205 -27.77 -12.25 12.88
N ARG A 206 -28.81 -11.76 13.56
CA ARG A 206 -29.29 -10.38 13.41
C ARG A 206 -28.60 -9.47 14.41
N VAL A 207 -28.01 -8.39 13.93
CA VAL A 207 -27.38 -7.37 14.77
C VAL A 207 -28.13 -6.05 14.58
N LYS A 208 -28.95 -5.71 15.59
CA LYS A 208 -29.73 -4.47 15.61
C LYS A 208 -28.84 -3.23 15.77
N PRO A 209 -29.33 -2.03 15.40
CA PRO A 209 -28.68 -0.76 15.71
C PRO A 209 -28.19 -0.67 17.17
N GLY A 210 -26.96 -0.23 17.36
CA GLY A 210 -26.30 -0.09 18.67
C GLY A 210 -26.00 -1.42 19.38
N LYS A 211 -26.15 -2.57 18.70
CA LYS A 211 -25.80 -3.89 19.23
C LYS A 211 -24.57 -4.44 18.51
N SER A 212 -24.03 -5.54 19.05
CA SER A 212 -22.86 -6.19 18.50
C SER A 212 -22.99 -7.71 18.56
N PHE A 213 -22.51 -8.40 17.53
CA PHE A 213 -22.06 -9.79 17.66
C PHE A 213 -20.70 -9.82 18.37
N LYS A 214 -20.43 -10.87 19.16
CA LYS A 214 -19.16 -11.03 19.89
C LYS A 214 -18.75 -12.50 19.95
N LYS A 215 -17.45 -12.78 19.82
CA LYS A 215 -16.86 -14.10 20.05
C LYS A 215 -15.55 -13.97 20.79
N LYS A 216 -15.37 -14.80 21.83
CA LYS A 216 -14.12 -14.91 22.60
C LYS A 216 -13.35 -16.17 22.21
N ILE A 217 -12.04 -16.05 22.15
CA ILE A 217 -11.09 -17.15 21.96
C ILE A 217 -10.12 -17.11 23.13
N MET A 218 -9.96 -18.24 23.82
CA MET A 218 -9.12 -18.35 25.01
C MET A 218 -7.85 -19.15 24.71
N GLY A 219 -6.77 -18.81 25.41
CA GLY A 219 -5.46 -19.43 25.29
C GLY A 219 -4.61 -18.84 24.17
N SER A 220 -3.29 -18.88 24.34
CA SER A 220 -2.31 -18.37 23.38
C SER A 220 -2.53 -18.96 21.98
N ALA A 221 -2.84 -18.10 21.02
CA ALA A 221 -3.15 -18.50 19.66
C ALA A 221 -2.94 -17.33 18.68
N MET A 222 -3.18 -17.60 17.41
CA MET A 222 -3.15 -16.61 16.34
C MET A 222 -4.40 -16.79 15.48
N ILE A 223 -5.26 -15.78 15.44
CA ILE A 223 -6.34 -15.72 14.45
C ILE A 223 -5.64 -15.52 13.11
N ASP A 224 -5.89 -16.41 12.14
CA ASP A 224 -5.29 -16.31 10.81
C ASP A 224 -6.31 -16.42 9.67
N PHE A 225 -7.59 -16.37 10.05
CA PHE A 225 -8.70 -16.38 9.14
C PHE A 225 -9.93 -15.72 9.76
N PHE A 226 -10.47 -14.72 9.07
CA PHE A 226 -11.76 -14.11 9.37
C PHE A 226 -12.54 -13.93 8.07
N GLN A 227 -13.70 -14.57 7.97
CA GLN A 227 -14.62 -14.44 6.85
C GLN A 227 -16.00 -13.99 7.32
N THR A 228 -16.64 -13.11 6.57
CA THR A 228 -18.04 -12.78 6.80
C THR A 228 -18.76 -12.30 5.53
N ARG A 229 -20.06 -12.52 5.50
CA ARG A 229 -21.00 -11.98 4.52
C ARG A 229 -22.13 -11.34 5.32
N ILE A 230 -22.43 -10.07 5.04
CA ILE A 230 -23.54 -9.37 5.67
C ILE A 230 -24.62 -9.07 4.64
N LYS A 231 -25.85 -8.92 5.13
CA LYS A 231 -26.99 -8.42 4.39
C LYS A 231 -27.65 -7.28 5.16
N ALA A 232 -27.98 -6.23 4.45
CA ALA A 232 -28.67 -5.05 4.96
C ALA A 232 -29.56 -4.46 3.86
N HIS A 233 -30.45 -3.53 4.21
CA HIS A 233 -31.28 -2.83 3.23
C HIS A 233 -30.43 -1.87 2.38
N ASN A 234 -29.55 -1.09 3.01
CA ASN A 234 -28.55 -0.26 2.37
C ASN A 234 -27.16 -0.84 2.69
N MET A 235 -26.59 -1.57 1.73
CA MET A 235 -25.33 -2.30 1.92
C MET A 235 -24.14 -1.35 2.07
N GLU A 236 -24.11 -0.26 1.32
CA GLU A 236 -23.02 0.71 1.32
C GLU A 236 -22.91 1.36 2.71
N GLN A 237 -24.03 1.81 3.27
CA GLN A 237 -24.05 2.33 4.62
C GLN A 237 -23.72 1.26 5.67
N ALA A 238 -24.16 0.01 5.47
CA ALA A 238 -23.89 -1.09 6.39
C ALA A 238 -22.39 -1.47 6.42
N LEU A 239 -21.69 -1.43 5.28
CA LEU A 239 -20.25 -1.66 5.20
C LEU A 239 -19.44 -0.59 5.95
N ARG A 240 -19.92 0.67 5.95
CA ARG A 240 -19.31 1.76 6.70
C ARG A 240 -19.63 1.71 8.20
N SER A 241 -20.89 1.46 8.54
CA SER A 241 -21.39 1.59 9.92
C SER A 241 -21.33 0.31 10.75
N THR A 242 -21.04 -0.84 10.12
CA THR A 242 -20.62 -2.04 10.84
C THR A 242 -19.12 -1.97 11.07
N VAL A 243 -18.67 -2.05 12.30
CA VAL A 243 -17.25 -1.93 12.67
C VAL A 243 -16.73 -3.26 13.20
N VAL A 244 -15.59 -3.69 12.68
CA VAL A 244 -14.76 -4.75 13.26
C VAL A 244 -14.00 -4.16 14.44
N SER A 245 -14.24 -4.71 15.62
CA SER A 245 -13.52 -4.37 16.85
C SER A 245 -12.88 -5.63 17.41
N ILE A 246 -11.56 -5.63 17.62
CA ILE A 246 -10.85 -6.78 18.21
C ILE A 246 -10.02 -6.31 19.39
N THR A 247 -10.19 -7.02 20.51
CA THR A 247 -9.39 -6.85 21.72
C THR A 247 -8.49 -8.05 21.90
N PHE A 248 -7.18 -7.84 22.02
CA PHE A 248 -6.21 -8.87 22.37
C PHE A 248 -5.69 -8.60 23.79
N ASP A 249 -5.82 -9.59 24.67
CA ASP A 249 -5.29 -9.54 26.05
C ASP A 249 -5.70 -8.30 26.86
N GLY A 250 -6.90 -7.77 26.59
CA GLY A 250 -7.46 -6.58 27.23
C GLY A 250 -7.17 -5.26 26.50
N GLU A 251 -6.36 -5.26 25.44
CA GLU A 251 -6.05 -4.09 24.62
C GLU A 251 -6.87 -4.11 23.31
N GLU A 252 -7.71 -3.11 23.07
CA GLU A 252 -8.44 -2.98 21.80
C GLU A 252 -7.55 -2.31 20.76
N THR A 253 -7.02 -3.12 19.85
CA THR A 253 -6.03 -2.70 18.84
C THR A 253 -6.62 -2.61 17.44
N VAL A 254 -7.80 -3.20 17.22
CA VAL A 254 -8.52 -3.15 15.95
C VAL A 254 -9.82 -2.40 16.16
N TRP A 255 -10.00 -1.31 15.42
CA TRP A 255 -11.28 -0.60 15.28
C TRP A 255 -11.35 -0.01 13.87
N CYS A 256 -12.08 -0.70 12.99
CA CYS A 256 -12.12 -0.37 11.56
C CYS A 256 -13.49 -0.71 10.98
N PRO A 257 -14.11 0.15 10.15
CA PRO A 257 -15.30 -0.20 9.38
C PRO A 257 -15.11 -1.51 8.62
N LEU A 258 -16.19 -2.29 8.51
CA LEU A 258 -16.17 -3.64 7.96
C LEU A 258 -15.62 -3.65 6.55
N GLY A 259 -16.14 -2.78 5.68
CA GLY A 259 -15.70 -2.79 4.28
C GLY A 259 -14.26 -2.27 4.11
N GLN A 260 -13.80 -1.31 4.92
CA GLN A 260 -12.38 -0.92 4.96
C GLN A 260 -11.48 -2.06 5.47
N PHE A 261 -11.87 -2.78 6.52
CA PHE A 261 -11.09 -3.91 7.03
C PHE A 261 -10.83 -4.98 5.96
N PHE A 262 -11.82 -5.21 5.08
CA PHE A 262 -11.71 -6.15 3.96
C PHE A 262 -11.22 -5.52 2.65
N GLY A 263 -11.03 -4.20 2.59
CA GLY A 263 -10.40 -3.50 1.46
C GLY A 263 -11.33 -3.08 0.32
N ILE A 264 -12.63 -2.94 0.57
CA ILE A 264 -13.64 -2.51 -0.41
C ILE A 264 -14.23 -1.12 -0.11
N GLY A 265 -13.75 -0.45 0.95
CA GLY A 265 -14.36 0.78 1.43
C GLY A 265 -15.82 0.56 1.79
N TYR A 266 -16.73 1.31 1.19
CA TYR A 266 -18.17 1.12 1.40
C TYR A 266 -18.91 0.70 0.13
N VAL A 267 -18.22 0.24 -0.92
CA VAL A 267 -18.85 -0.26 -2.14
C VAL A 267 -18.35 -1.67 -2.45
N SER A 268 -19.22 -2.66 -2.32
CA SER A 268 -18.87 -4.06 -2.54
C SER A 268 -18.50 -4.31 -4.01
N ARG A 269 -17.22 -4.56 -4.25
CA ARG A 269 -16.66 -4.98 -5.54
C ARG A 269 -15.63 -6.10 -5.29
N PRO A 270 -15.53 -7.11 -6.18
CA PRO A 270 -14.57 -8.17 -6.01
C PRO A 270 -13.13 -7.66 -6.11
N HIS A 271 -12.26 -8.18 -5.26
CA HIS A 271 -10.82 -8.00 -5.35
C HIS A 271 -10.10 -9.14 -4.63
N GLN A 272 -8.81 -9.27 -4.90
CA GLN A 272 -7.96 -10.18 -4.16
C GLN A 272 -6.55 -9.62 -4.02
N THR A 273 -6.07 -9.64 -2.80
CA THR A 273 -4.68 -9.37 -2.41
C THR A 273 -4.14 -10.60 -1.68
N TYR A 274 -2.94 -10.52 -1.10
CA TYR A 274 -2.44 -11.61 -0.27
C TYR A 274 -3.25 -11.79 1.02
N TYR A 275 -3.60 -10.70 1.71
CA TYR A 275 -4.29 -10.75 3.00
C TYR A 275 -5.81 -10.62 2.94
N THR A 276 -6.39 -10.13 1.84
CA THR A 276 -7.85 -9.91 1.76
C THR A 276 -8.43 -10.35 0.42
N LYS A 277 -9.66 -10.87 0.45
CA LYS A 277 -10.41 -11.30 -0.74
C LYS A 277 -11.88 -10.96 -0.56
N VAL A 278 -12.49 -10.39 -1.60
CA VAL A 278 -13.95 -10.28 -1.72
C VAL A 278 -14.36 -10.91 -3.04
N ASP A 279 -15.31 -11.83 -2.99
CA ASP A 279 -15.83 -12.48 -4.20
C ASP A 279 -17.08 -11.78 -4.76
N ALA A 280 -17.55 -12.24 -5.92
CA ALA A 280 -18.73 -11.69 -6.58
C ALA A 280 -20.04 -11.85 -5.79
N SER A 281 -20.07 -12.72 -4.78
CA SER A 281 -21.21 -12.90 -3.88
C SER A 281 -21.16 -12.01 -2.65
N GLY A 282 -20.14 -11.15 -2.52
CA GLY A 282 -19.94 -10.29 -1.36
C GLY A 282 -19.38 -11.02 -0.14
N LEU A 283 -18.85 -12.23 -0.31
CA LEU A 283 -18.16 -12.94 0.77
C LEU A 283 -16.79 -12.29 0.98
N MET A 284 -16.56 -11.75 2.16
CA MET A 284 -15.33 -11.06 2.51
C MET A 284 -14.46 -11.95 3.38
N SER A 285 -13.19 -12.11 3.03
CA SER A 285 -12.22 -12.97 3.73
C SER A 285 -10.93 -12.20 4.02
N SER A 286 -10.36 -12.42 5.19
CA SER A 286 -9.12 -11.86 5.68
C SER A 286 -8.22 -12.97 6.21
N TYR A 287 -6.94 -12.87 5.89
CA TYR A 287 -5.86 -13.80 6.22
C TYR A 287 -4.75 -13.12 7.03
N TRP A 288 -5.03 -11.95 7.62
CA TRP A 288 -4.11 -11.30 8.55
C TRP A 288 -3.80 -12.25 9.71
N ALA A 289 -2.52 -12.33 10.07
CA ALA A 289 -2.10 -13.01 11.29
C ALA A 289 -2.41 -12.08 12.47
N MET A 290 -3.08 -12.57 13.51
CA MET A 290 -3.39 -11.77 14.70
C MET A 290 -3.09 -12.59 15.94
N PRO A 291 -1.83 -12.61 16.38
CA PRO A 291 -1.41 -13.38 17.55
C PRO A 291 -1.87 -12.69 18.84
N PHE A 292 -2.08 -13.49 19.89
CA PHE A 292 -2.42 -13.04 21.23
C PHE A 292 -1.96 -14.08 22.28
N GLU A 293 -1.72 -13.63 23.51
CA GLU A 293 -1.11 -14.43 24.58
C GLU A 293 -2.14 -15.23 25.39
N LYS A 294 -3.29 -14.65 25.71
CA LYS A 294 -4.24 -15.17 26.70
C LYS A 294 -5.66 -15.22 26.16
N GLU A 295 -6.14 -14.14 25.55
CA GLU A 295 -7.48 -14.08 24.98
C GLU A 295 -7.61 -13.08 23.84
N ALA A 296 -8.55 -13.37 22.94
CA ALA A 296 -9.01 -12.44 21.92
C ALA A 296 -10.54 -12.33 21.97
N GLU A 297 -11.08 -11.11 21.86
CA GLU A 297 -12.51 -10.86 21.67
C GLU A 297 -12.74 -10.14 20.34
N VAL A 298 -13.37 -10.84 19.40
CA VAL A 298 -13.79 -10.30 18.10
C VAL A 298 -15.24 -9.82 18.20
N LYS A 299 -15.50 -8.59 17.76
CA LYS A 299 -16.83 -7.98 17.70
C LYS A 299 -17.14 -7.46 16.31
N LEU A 300 -18.40 -7.59 15.92
CA LEU A 300 -19.01 -6.82 14.83
C LEU A 300 -20.06 -5.90 15.44
N ILE A 301 -19.77 -4.59 15.48
CA ILE A 301 -20.60 -3.58 16.14
C ILE A 301 -21.39 -2.83 15.07
N ASN A 302 -22.71 -2.76 15.21
CA ASN A 302 -23.57 -2.01 14.29
C ASN A 302 -23.83 -0.60 14.84
N TYR A 303 -23.13 0.40 14.32
CA TYR A 303 -23.36 1.82 14.60
C TYR A 303 -24.38 2.48 13.64
N GLY A 304 -24.92 1.71 12.70
CA GLY A 304 -25.94 2.18 11.76
C GLY A 304 -27.34 2.26 12.38
N ASP A 305 -28.28 2.73 11.58
CA ASP A 305 -29.70 2.87 11.93
C ASP A 305 -30.59 1.71 11.44
N GLN A 306 -30.02 0.77 10.69
CA GLN A 306 -30.68 -0.42 10.16
C GLN A 306 -30.16 -1.71 10.82
N GLU A 307 -30.98 -2.76 10.86
CA GLU A 307 -30.53 -4.11 11.24
C GLU A 307 -29.65 -4.69 10.13
N ILE A 308 -28.55 -5.34 10.52
CA ILE A 308 -27.75 -6.18 9.62
C ILE A 308 -27.99 -7.66 9.95
N ILE A 309 -27.85 -8.51 8.95
CA ILE A 309 -27.84 -9.97 9.08
C ILE A 309 -26.44 -10.45 8.74
N LEU A 310 -25.77 -11.13 9.66
CA LEU A 310 -24.57 -11.91 9.38
C LEU A 310 -25.05 -13.20 8.72
N GLU A 311 -25.07 -13.23 7.38
CA GLU A 311 -25.48 -14.42 6.63
C GLU A 311 -24.46 -15.53 6.84
N GLU A 312 -23.17 -15.18 6.84
CA GLU A 312 -22.07 -16.06 7.17
C GLU A 312 -21.04 -15.32 8.02
N LEU A 313 -20.50 -16.02 9.02
CA LEU A 313 -19.31 -15.62 9.76
C LEU A 313 -18.49 -16.86 10.06
N ALA A 314 -17.19 -16.78 9.78
CA ALA A 314 -16.24 -17.84 10.07
C ALA A 314 -14.95 -17.26 10.66
N LEU A 315 -14.47 -17.82 11.76
CA LEU A 315 -13.20 -17.45 12.40
C LEU A 315 -12.36 -18.71 12.64
N ASP A 316 -11.11 -18.70 12.20
CA ASP A 316 -10.15 -19.75 12.52
C ASP A 316 -8.94 -19.19 13.25
N HIS A 317 -8.32 -20.05 14.05
CA HIS A 317 -7.12 -19.72 14.79
C HIS A 317 -6.26 -20.97 14.94
N ARG A 318 -4.95 -20.78 15.02
CA ARG A 318 -3.99 -21.86 15.29
C ARG A 318 -3.23 -21.59 16.58
N PRO A 319 -2.69 -22.64 17.24
CA PRO A 319 -1.75 -22.45 18.34
C PRO A 319 -0.62 -21.52 17.91
N ASN A 320 -0.25 -20.62 18.82
CA ASN A 320 0.87 -19.71 18.65
C ASN A 320 1.58 -19.57 19.99
N GLU A 321 2.91 -19.65 19.97
CA GLU A 321 3.71 -19.36 21.15
C GLU A 321 3.93 -17.86 21.23
N TRP A 322 3.51 -17.24 22.34
CA TRP A 322 3.78 -15.85 22.59
C TRP A 322 5.20 -15.68 23.13
N THR A 323 5.99 -14.84 22.47
CA THR A 323 7.39 -14.57 22.79
C THR A 323 7.64 -13.07 22.95
N ASP A 324 8.86 -12.70 23.31
CA ASP A 324 9.34 -11.32 23.34
C ASP A 324 9.47 -10.66 21.95
N LEU A 325 9.21 -11.41 20.87
CA LEU A 325 9.11 -10.90 19.50
C LEU A 325 7.65 -10.78 19.02
N SER A 326 6.68 -11.20 19.83
CA SER A 326 5.27 -11.15 19.48
C SER A 326 4.73 -9.73 19.54
N MET A 327 3.88 -9.40 18.56
CA MET A 327 3.27 -8.09 18.39
C MET A 327 1.77 -8.27 18.19
N TYR A 328 0.96 -7.34 18.66
CA TYR A 328 -0.46 -7.33 18.33
C TYR A 328 -0.67 -6.82 16.92
N PHE A 329 -1.70 -7.33 16.26
CA PHE A 329 -2.20 -6.75 15.02
C PHE A 329 -3.08 -5.55 15.36
N HIS A 330 -2.90 -4.45 14.63
CA HIS A 330 -3.68 -3.24 14.75
C HIS A 330 -4.35 -2.90 13.42
N ALA A 331 -5.55 -2.34 13.51
CA ALA A 331 -6.18 -1.68 12.39
C ALA A 331 -6.91 -0.43 12.87
N THR A 332 -6.60 0.71 12.26
CA THR A 332 -7.19 2.01 12.60
C THR A 332 -7.97 2.56 11.42
N TRP A 333 -8.87 3.50 11.67
CA TRP A 333 -9.63 4.19 10.64
C TRP A 333 -9.92 5.62 11.08
N ASN A 334 -9.78 6.55 10.15
CA ASN A 334 -10.25 7.93 10.31
C ASN A 334 -10.95 8.41 9.03
N GLU A 335 -11.67 9.51 9.13
CA GLU A 335 -12.22 10.20 7.96
C GLU A 335 -12.19 11.71 8.18
N THR A 336 -11.89 12.43 7.11
CA THR A 336 -12.24 13.85 7.01
C THR A 336 -13.10 14.07 5.78
N ARG A 337 -14.22 14.76 5.99
CA ARG A 337 -15.17 15.07 4.92
C ARG A 337 -14.94 16.45 4.37
N SER A 338 -15.18 16.60 3.07
CA SER A 338 -15.06 17.88 2.37
C SER A 338 -13.70 18.56 2.59
N LEU A 339 -12.63 17.75 2.60
CA LEU A 339 -11.25 18.19 2.69
C LEU A 339 -10.93 19.14 1.53
N ASP A 340 -10.39 20.32 1.85
CA ASP A 340 -10.13 21.37 0.86
C ASP A 340 -8.76 21.15 0.19
N THR A 341 -8.77 20.65 -1.05
CA THR A 341 -7.55 20.41 -1.83
C THR A 341 -6.80 21.67 -2.23
N LYS A 342 -7.39 22.88 -2.03
CA LYS A 342 -6.74 24.14 -2.42
C LYS A 342 -5.42 24.37 -1.71
N LEU A 343 -5.33 23.98 -0.44
CA LEU A 343 -4.23 24.40 0.41
C LEU A 343 -2.97 23.57 0.19
N ARG A 344 -3.07 22.37 -0.41
CA ARG A 344 -2.07 21.30 -0.37
C ARG A 344 -1.61 21.04 1.06
N SER A 345 -1.96 19.87 1.57
CA SER A 345 -1.71 19.56 2.97
C SER A 345 -1.37 18.10 3.12
N ASP A 346 -0.49 17.81 4.06
CA ASP A 346 -0.21 16.46 4.50
C ASP A 346 -1.34 15.97 5.42
N TYR A 347 -2.08 14.96 4.97
CA TYR A 347 -3.12 14.29 5.75
C TYR A 347 -2.51 13.09 6.48
N ASN A 348 -2.53 13.14 7.82
CA ASN A 348 -1.98 12.06 8.63
C ASN A 348 -2.88 10.81 8.59
N TYR A 349 -2.34 9.71 8.07
CA TYR A 349 -2.98 8.40 8.13
C TYR A 349 -2.87 7.82 9.53
N VAL A 350 -1.66 7.85 10.08
CA VAL A 350 -1.36 7.40 11.44
C VAL A 350 0.00 7.93 11.90
N SER A 351 0.12 8.23 13.18
CA SER A 351 1.38 8.37 13.90
C SER A 351 1.39 7.41 15.09
N ILE A 352 2.44 6.61 15.19
CA ILE A 352 2.61 5.54 16.17
C ILE A 352 3.85 5.85 17.03
N VAL A 353 3.72 5.75 18.34
CA VAL A 353 4.83 5.73 19.30
C VAL A 353 4.96 4.31 19.84
N GLY A 354 6.16 3.74 19.72
CA GLY A 354 6.44 2.37 20.13
C GLY A 354 7.35 1.64 19.13
N LYS A 355 7.26 0.32 19.11
CA LYS A 355 8.05 -0.54 18.23
C LYS A 355 7.10 -1.44 17.45
N GLY A 356 7.41 -1.71 16.19
CA GLY A 356 6.52 -2.48 15.34
C GLY A 356 6.95 -2.58 13.90
N ILE A 357 5.98 -2.93 13.06
CA ILE A 357 6.10 -2.96 11.61
C ILE A 357 4.78 -2.52 10.97
N TYR A 358 4.87 -1.52 10.09
CA TYR A 358 3.73 -1.07 9.29
C TYR A 358 3.58 -1.96 8.06
N VAL A 359 2.38 -2.55 7.86
CA VAL A 359 2.17 -3.63 6.87
C VAL A 359 1.12 -3.30 5.81
N GLY A 360 0.52 -2.13 5.84
CA GLY A 360 -0.32 -1.66 4.75
C GLY A 360 -1.42 -0.71 5.17
N ASP A 361 -2.25 -0.37 4.20
CA ASP A 361 -3.39 0.53 4.34
C ASP A 361 -4.36 0.36 3.18
N ASN A 362 -5.51 1.01 3.34
CA ASN A 362 -6.38 1.35 2.23
C ASN A 362 -6.82 2.79 2.34
N LEU A 363 -7.20 3.35 1.19
CA LEU A 363 -7.81 4.65 1.08
C LEU A 363 -9.15 4.48 0.39
N THR A 364 -10.22 4.82 1.09
CA THR A 364 -11.52 5.06 0.46
C THR A 364 -11.74 6.56 0.38
N LEU A 365 -12.13 7.06 -0.79
CA LEU A 365 -12.47 8.46 -0.96
C LEU A 365 -13.69 8.65 -1.85
N TYR A 366 -14.31 9.81 -1.70
CA TYR A 366 -15.30 10.33 -2.61
C TYR A 366 -14.81 11.64 -3.21
N ASN A 367 -14.61 11.64 -4.53
CA ASN A 367 -14.32 12.84 -5.30
C ASN A 367 -15.65 13.50 -5.69
N SER A 368 -15.82 14.79 -5.39
CA SER A 368 -17.02 15.54 -5.76
C SER A 368 -16.81 16.50 -6.94
N PHE A 369 -15.66 16.50 -7.60
CA PHE A 369 -15.36 17.47 -8.65
C PHE A 369 -16.01 17.06 -9.98
N PRO A 370 -16.91 17.88 -10.57
CA PRO A 370 -17.51 17.59 -11.86
C PRO A 370 -16.44 17.74 -12.96
N ASP A 371 -16.14 16.63 -13.64
CA ASP A 371 -15.17 16.56 -14.74
C ASP A 371 -15.55 17.53 -15.88
N THR A 372 -14.97 18.72 -15.88
CA THR A 372 -15.31 19.82 -16.80
C THR A 372 -14.11 20.34 -17.58
N THR A 373 -12.92 19.78 -17.31
CA THR A 373 -11.63 20.32 -17.76
C THR A 373 -10.70 19.28 -18.38
N GLY A 374 -11.00 17.98 -18.27
CA GLY A 374 -10.17 16.88 -18.78
C GLY A 374 -8.94 16.50 -17.93
N ILE A 375 -8.60 17.28 -16.90
CA ILE A 375 -7.52 16.97 -15.92
C ILE A 375 -8.13 17.00 -14.52
N ASN A 376 -8.71 15.88 -14.08
CA ASN A 376 -9.57 15.82 -12.90
C ASN A 376 -9.22 14.68 -11.95
N TRP A 377 -7.95 14.33 -11.84
CA TRP A 377 -7.52 13.27 -10.94
C TRP A 377 -6.99 13.77 -9.60
N TRP A 378 -7.29 13.01 -8.54
CA TRP A 378 -7.01 13.33 -7.15
C TRP A 378 -5.68 12.77 -6.63
N GLY A 379 -5.00 11.95 -7.44
CA GLY A 379 -3.88 11.11 -7.00
C GLY A 379 -2.51 11.77 -7.02
N GLU A 380 -2.35 13.05 -7.35
CA GLU A 380 -1.01 13.68 -7.45
C GLU A 380 -0.23 13.72 -6.12
N GLY A 381 -0.88 13.48 -4.97
CA GLY A 381 -0.27 13.71 -3.66
C GLY A 381 0.76 12.66 -3.26
N ASP A 382 1.99 13.09 -2.95
CA ASP A 382 3.06 12.23 -2.47
C ASP A 382 2.83 11.68 -1.05
N GLU A 383 3.13 10.39 -0.85
CA GLU A 383 3.33 9.84 0.48
C GLU A 383 4.59 10.39 1.13
N LYS A 384 4.52 10.63 2.44
CA LYS A 384 5.65 11.06 3.27
C LYS A 384 5.66 10.20 4.53
N ILE A 385 6.62 9.28 4.61
CA ILE A 385 6.73 8.33 5.72
C ILE A 385 7.99 8.58 6.52
N TYR A 386 7.80 8.69 7.84
CA TYR A 386 8.82 8.97 8.82
C TYR A 386 9.03 7.77 9.73
N VAL A 387 10.27 7.32 9.87
CA VAL A 387 10.65 6.23 10.78
C VAL A 387 11.50 6.77 11.93
N ASP A 388 11.18 6.33 13.15
CA ASP A 388 11.93 6.59 14.38
C ASP A 388 12.16 8.08 14.69
N PHE A 389 11.15 8.89 14.40
CA PHE A 389 11.11 10.35 14.61
C PHE A 389 12.18 11.11 13.83
N GLU A 390 12.59 10.58 12.67
CA GLU A 390 13.39 11.35 11.73
C GLU A 390 12.71 12.67 11.35
N ALA A 391 13.52 13.69 11.09
CA ALA A 391 13.00 15.01 10.74
C ALA A 391 12.51 15.04 9.28
N PHE A 392 13.22 14.38 8.38
CA PHE A 392 12.90 14.29 6.95
C PHE A 392 12.43 12.88 6.62
N PRO A 393 11.34 12.69 5.84
CA PRO A 393 10.79 11.38 5.60
C PRO A 393 11.75 10.54 4.75
N SER A 394 12.10 9.36 5.22
CA SER A 394 12.89 8.40 4.46
C SER A 394 12.12 7.86 3.25
N HIS A 395 10.78 7.94 3.25
CA HIS A 395 9.97 7.62 2.06
C HIS A 395 9.29 8.91 1.60
N PHE A 396 9.60 9.33 0.38
CA PHE A 396 8.99 10.49 -0.27
C PHE A 396 8.53 10.06 -1.66
N GLY A 397 7.21 10.16 -1.86
CA GLY A 397 6.48 9.64 -3.00
C GLY A 397 6.66 10.37 -4.33
N THR A 398 5.79 9.99 -5.26
CA THR A 398 5.61 10.60 -6.60
C THR A 398 4.12 10.75 -6.98
N GLY A 399 3.23 10.51 -6.03
CA GLY A 399 1.79 10.45 -6.25
C GLY A 399 1.12 9.32 -5.48
N THR A 400 -0.12 9.57 -5.08
CA THR A 400 -0.95 8.63 -4.34
C THR A 400 -1.31 7.42 -5.20
N GLU A 401 -1.58 7.57 -6.50
CA GLU A 401 -1.80 6.37 -7.33
C GLU A 401 -0.54 5.52 -7.49
N ASP A 402 0.62 6.16 -7.50
CA ASP A 402 1.93 5.53 -7.66
C ASP A 402 2.24 4.68 -6.42
N TYR A 403 1.98 5.25 -5.22
CA TYR A 403 1.98 4.53 -3.95
C TYR A 403 1.09 3.28 -3.99
N TYR A 404 -0.11 3.41 -4.54
CA TYR A 404 -1.05 2.30 -4.73
C TYR A 404 -0.77 1.44 -5.97
N CYS A 405 0.45 1.51 -6.51
CA CYS A 405 1.02 0.69 -7.58
C CYS A 405 0.47 0.94 -8.99
N TYR A 406 -0.47 1.86 -9.20
CA TYR A 406 -0.98 2.18 -10.53
C TYR A 406 -0.38 3.51 -11.01
N ALA A 407 -0.98 4.16 -12.00
CA ALA A 407 -0.47 5.41 -12.55
C ALA A 407 -1.61 6.18 -13.26
N TYR A 408 -1.42 7.49 -13.46
CA TYR A 408 -2.34 8.39 -14.20
C TYR A 408 -3.79 8.32 -13.71
N CYS A 409 -3.98 8.03 -12.42
CA CYS A 409 -5.27 7.79 -11.78
C CYS A 409 -6.23 6.94 -12.65
N ARG A 410 -5.77 5.85 -13.25
CA ARG A 410 -6.63 5.02 -14.13
C ARG A 410 -7.82 4.42 -13.34
N PRO A 411 -9.08 4.55 -13.82
CA PRO A 411 -10.28 4.12 -13.07
C PRO A 411 -10.54 2.61 -13.09
N GLN A 412 -9.82 1.87 -13.94
CA GLN A 412 -10.06 0.44 -14.14
C GLN A 412 -9.77 -0.34 -12.85
N PRO A 413 -10.64 -1.29 -12.44
CA PRO A 413 -10.35 -2.15 -11.32
C PRO A 413 -9.13 -3.05 -11.57
N PHE A 414 -8.36 -3.34 -10.53
CA PHE A 414 -7.26 -4.28 -10.59
C PHE A 414 -7.01 -4.98 -9.26
N SER A 415 -6.27 -6.09 -9.31
CA SER A 415 -5.87 -6.87 -8.15
C SER A 415 -4.51 -7.50 -8.38
N SER A 416 -3.67 -7.43 -7.36
CA SER A 416 -2.34 -8.04 -7.28
C SER A 416 -2.10 -8.45 -5.83
N PRO A 417 -1.08 -9.28 -5.54
CA PRO A 417 -0.81 -9.69 -4.17
C PRO A 417 -0.58 -8.52 -3.21
N ILE A 418 0.00 -7.41 -3.68
CA ILE A 418 0.38 -6.26 -2.85
C ILE A 418 -0.54 -5.04 -2.99
N ALA A 419 -1.40 -4.97 -4.00
CA ALA A 419 -2.23 -3.79 -4.23
C ALA A 419 -3.49 -4.12 -5.03
N SER A 420 -4.57 -3.37 -4.79
CA SER A 420 -5.81 -3.49 -5.54
C SER A 420 -6.66 -2.23 -5.51
N GLN A 421 -7.30 -1.94 -6.64
CA GLN A 421 -8.37 -0.95 -6.76
C GLN A 421 -9.68 -1.69 -7.10
N PRO A 422 -10.52 -2.07 -6.13
CA PRO A 422 -11.83 -2.67 -6.42
C PRO A 422 -12.79 -1.72 -7.16
N ILE A 423 -12.68 -0.42 -6.89
CA ILE A 423 -13.49 0.63 -7.54
C ILE A 423 -12.65 1.89 -7.73
N GLY A 424 -12.68 2.46 -8.93
CA GLY A 424 -11.96 3.70 -9.29
C GLY A 424 -12.86 4.69 -10.02
N GLU A 425 -14.18 4.61 -9.83
CA GLU A 425 -15.19 5.47 -10.48
C GLU A 425 -15.00 6.96 -10.11
N GLY A 426 -14.41 7.23 -8.94
CA GLY A 426 -14.05 8.57 -8.47
C GLY A 426 -12.73 9.13 -9.00
N ASN A 427 -11.98 8.37 -9.82
CA ASN A 427 -10.61 8.75 -10.16
C ASN A 427 -10.48 9.97 -11.05
N LYS A 428 -11.41 10.17 -11.97
CA LYS A 428 -11.39 11.29 -12.93
C LYS A 428 -12.73 12.02 -13.02
N THR A 429 -13.70 11.55 -12.26
CA THR A 429 -15.09 11.99 -12.28
C THR A 429 -15.63 11.95 -10.86
N PRO A 430 -16.77 12.59 -10.58
CA PRO A 430 -17.41 12.45 -9.29
C PRO A 430 -17.74 10.98 -8.99
N GLY A 431 -17.37 10.49 -7.82
CA GLY A 431 -17.59 9.09 -7.49
C GLY A 431 -16.66 8.58 -6.38
N VAL A 432 -16.76 7.28 -6.14
CA VAL A 432 -16.00 6.59 -5.10
C VAL A 432 -14.77 5.94 -5.70
N THR A 433 -13.67 6.02 -4.96
CA THR A 433 -12.48 5.20 -5.18
C THR A 433 -12.13 4.46 -3.90
N SER A 434 -11.70 3.22 -4.04
CA SER A 434 -11.05 2.46 -2.97
C SER A 434 -9.76 1.86 -3.50
N ASN A 435 -8.65 2.19 -2.85
CA ASN A 435 -7.33 1.65 -3.13
C ASN A 435 -6.80 0.89 -1.92
N ASN A 436 -6.01 -0.14 -2.16
CA ASN A 436 -5.42 -0.96 -1.12
C ASN A 436 -3.93 -1.13 -1.40
N ARG A 437 -3.11 -1.01 -0.37
CA ARG A 437 -1.70 -1.35 -0.39
C ARG A 437 -1.38 -2.30 0.77
N GLN A 438 -0.84 -3.45 0.45
CA GLN A 438 -0.27 -4.41 1.39
C GLN A 438 1.23 -4.43 1.20
N ARG A 439 1.94 -4.42 2.33
CA ARG A 439 3.39 -4.45 2.39
C ARG A 439 3.81 -5.81 2.91
N ILE A 440 4.45 -6.59 2.05
CA ILE A 440 4.85 -7.97 2.37
C ILE A 440 6.34 -7.96 2.72
N LEU A 441 7.20 -7.89 1.69
CA LEU A 441 8.64 -7.81 1.90
C LEU A 441 9.10 -6.37 2.15
N ASP A 442 8.28 -5.39 1.82
CA ASP A 442 8.46 -3.93 1.97
C ASP A 442 7.65 -3.35 3.15
N GLY A 443 7.39 -4.17 4.17
CA GLY A 443 6.79 -3.73 5.43
C GLY A 443 7.81 -2.92 6.23
N ILE A 444 7.40 -1.78 6.78
CA ILE A 444 8.31 -0.76 7.31
C ILE A 444 8.49 -0.97 8.82
N PRO A 445 9.63 -1.54 9.29
CA PRO A 445 9.88 -1.70 10.71
C PRO A 445 10.23 -0.36 11.36
N PHE A 446 9.80 -0.18 12.60
CA PHE A 446 10.14 0.98 13.43
C PHE A 446 10.48 0.55 14.86
N SER A 447 11.42 1.25 15.49
CA SER A 447 11.92 0.95 16.84
C SER A 447 11.42 1.91 17.92
N LYS A 448 11.06 3.13 17.54
CA LYS A 448 10.63 4.22 18.43
C LYS A 448 9.31 4.85 17.99
N GLY A 449 9.09 4.96 16.69
CA GLY A 449 7.85 5.50 16.17
C GLY A 449 7.77 5.48 14.65
N PHE A 450 6.57 5.71 14.15
CA PHE A 450 6.24 5.72 12.73
C PHE A 450 5.24 6.83 12.45
N SER A 451 5.36 7.53 11.34
CA SER A 451 4.33 8.50 10.90
C SER A 451 4.15 8.35 9.40
N PHE A 452 2.90 8.29 8.95
CA PHE A 452 2.57 8.32 7.54
C PHE A 452 1.61 9.46 7.28
N ASP A 453 2.10 10.41 6.49
CA ASP A 453 1.31 11.49 5.94
C ASP A 453 1.15 11.29 4.42
N MET A 454 -0.05 11.58 3.90
CA MET A 454 -0.33 11.58 2.46
C MET A 454 -0.68 12.99 2.04
N GLU A 455 0.01 13.52 1.03
CA GLU A 455 -0.36 14.81 0.49
C GLU A 455 -1.74 14.79 -0.15
N ILE A 456 -2.50 15.85 0.10
CA ILE A 456 -3.79 16.08 -0.51
C ILE A 456 -3.58 17.00 -1.69
N TRP A 457 -3.66 16.43 -2.88
CA TRP A 457 -3.46 17.17 -4.11
C TRP A 457 -4.50 16.84 -5.16
N HIS A 458 -5.26 17.86 -5.54
CA HIS A 458 -6.10 17.84 -6.72
C HIS A 458 -5.78 19.07 -7.59
N PRO A 459 -5.68 18.96 -8.93
CA PRO A 459 -5.42 20.08 -9.85
C PRO A 459 -6.43 21.23 -9.71
N HIS A 460 -7.62 20.90 -9.24
CA HIS A 460 -8.70 21.82 -8.92
C HIS A 460 -9.05 21.81 -7.43
N ARG A 461 -9.66 22.89 -6.94
CA ARG A 461 -10.27 22.91 -5.61
C ARG A 461 -11.50 22.02 -5.59
N ALA A 462 -11.36 20.83 -5.02
CA ALA A 462 -12.37 19.78 -4.97
C ALA A 462 -12.56 19.35 -3.51
N PRO A 463 -13.77 19.46 -2.94
CA PRO A 463 -14.06 18.83 -1.66
C PRO A 463 -13.97 17.31 -1.81
N MET A 464 -13.12 16.67 -1.03
CA MET A 464 -13.01 15.20 -1.01
C MET A 464 -13.40 14.66 0.36
N ASP A 465 -14.19 13.60 0.40
CA ASP A 465 -14.28 12.79 1.62
C ASP A 465 -13.13 11.78 1.56
N PHE A 466 -12.27 11.77 2.57
CA PHE A 466 -11.00 11.07 2.56
C PHE A 466 -10.91 10.20 3.81
N SER A 467 -10.86 8.87 3.63
CA SER A 467 -11.09 7.88 4.68
C SER A 467 -10.04 6.75 4.59
N PRO A 468 -8.83 6.94 5.13
CA PRO A 468 -7.85 5.87 5.22
C PRO A 468 -8.15 4.89 6.36
N ALA A 469 -7.73 3.65 6.16
CA ALA A 469 -7.53 2.68 7.23
C ALA A 469 -6.10 2.15 7.15
N THR A 470 -5.44 1.99 8.29
CA THR A 470 -4.04 1.50 8.35
C THR A 470 -3.95 0.17 9.07
N PHE A 471 -2.94 -0.63 8.73
CA PHE A 471 -2.67 -1.95 9.28
C PHE A 471 -1.21 -2.06 9.69
N TYR A 472 -0.96 -2.44 10.94
CA TYR A 472 0.38 -2.57 11.48
C TYR A 472 0.43 -3.62 12.58
N TYR A 473 1.63 -4.09 12.89
CA TYR A 473 1.89 -4.89 14.08
C TYR A 473 2.72 -4.06 15.06
N ALA A 474 2.35 -4.06 16.33
CA ALA A 474 3.10 -3.31 17.34
C ALA A 474 3.26 -4.09 18.65
N PHE A 475 4.36 -3.82 19.35
CA PHE A 475 4.59 -4.37 20.68
C PHE A 475 3.58 -3.80 21.67
N ARG A 476 3.25 -4.59 22.70
CA ARG A 476 2.37 -4.19 23.79
C ARG A 476 2.76 -2.80 24.33
N GLY A 477 1.75 -1.95 24.54
CA GLY A 477 1.93 -0.58 25.03
C GLY A 477 2.30 0.46 23.96
N SER A 478 2.43 0.07 22.69
CA SER A 478 2.50 1.04 21.60
C SER A 478 1.16 1.77 21.45
N GLN A 479 1.21 3.03 21.02
CA GLN A 479 0.03 3.89 20.91
C GLN A 479 0.05 4.59 19.55
N ASP A 480 -1.12 4.70 18.93
CA ASP A 480 -1.34 5.55 17.77
C ASP A 480 -2.20 6.76 18.12
N ASN A 481 -2.23 7.75 17.22
CA ASN A 481 -2.96 8.99 17.38
C ASN A 481 -4.42 8.95 16.85
N ILE A 482 -4.92 7.79 16.44
CA ILE A 482 -6.25 7.66 15.84
C ILE A 482 -7.29 7.39 16.92
N GLU A 483 -8.18 8.36 17.10
CA GLU A 483 -9.33 8.22 17.99
C GLU A 483 -10.51 7.54 17.27
N LYS A 484 -11.30 6.78 18.02
CA LYS A 484 -12.51 6.12 17.48
C LYS A 484 -13.57 7.15 17.15
N ASP A 485 -13.80 7.39 15.86
CA ASP A 485 -14.86 8.27 15.40
C ASP A 485 -16.20 7.53 15.23
N ILE A 486 -16.90 7.32 16.35
CA ILE A 486 -18.22 6.68 16.37
C ILE A 486 -19.25 7.45 15.54
N SER A 487 -19.17 8.79 15.53
CA SER A 487 -20.05 9.61 14.69
C SER A 487 -19.77 9.43 13.20
N GLY A 488 -18.48 9.38 12.82
CA GLY A 488 -18.02 9.27 11.45
C GLY A 488 -18.48 7.99 10.76
N VAL A 489 -18.44 6.86 11.47
CA VAL A 489 -18.91 5.58 10.91
C VAL A 489 -20.43 5.55 10.69
N SER A 490 -21.19 6.42 11.36
CA SER A 490 -22.63 6.59 11.17
C SER A 490 -22.99 7.65 10.13
N HIS A 491 -22.03 8.46 9.65
CA HIS A 491 -22.30 9.44 8.60
C HIS A 491 -22.79 8.77 7.31
N LYS A 492 -23.74 9.43 6.63
CA LYS A 492 -24.25 8.97 5.35
C LYS A 492 -23.12 8.96 4.31
N VAL A 493 -22.86 7.79 3.72
CA VAL A 493 -21.89 7.61 2.64
C VAL A 493 -22.33 8.35 1.37
N ARG A 494 -21.36 8.92 0.63
CA ARG A 494 -21.61 9.56 -0.67
C ARG A 494 -21.31 8.58 -1.82
N LEU A 495 -22.26 8.47 -2.75
CA LEU A 495 -22.16 7.63 -3.94
C LEU A 495 -22.27 8.45 -5.23
N HIS A 496 -23.07 9.51 -5.21
CA HIS A 496 -23.36 10.38 -6.34
C HIS A 496 -23.28 11.83 -5.89
N LEU A 497 -23.10 12.74 -6.86
CA LEU A 497 -23.23 14.18 -6.58
C LEU A 497 -24.64 14.43 -6.05
N GLU A 498 -24.74 15.07 -4.89
CA GLU A 498 -26.01 15.51 -4.30
C GLU A 498 -26.47 16.84 -4.90
#